data_AF-A0A1V6C8V7-F1
#
_entry.id   AF-A0A1V6C8V7-F1
#
_cell.length_a   1.000
_cell.length_b   1.000
_cell.length_c   1.000
_cell.angle_alpha   90.00
_cell.angle_beta   90.00
_cell.angle_gamma   90.00
#
_symmetry.space_group_name_H-M   'P 1'
#
loop_
_entity.id
_entity.type
_entity.pdbx_description
1 polymer ?
#
loop_
_entity_poly.entity_id
_entity_poly.type
_entity_poly.pdbx_seq_one_letter_code
_entity_poly.pdbx_strand_id
1 'polypeptide(L)'
;MCHPFIVGELACGNIKNRTTILSLLQLLPMVVQVENEEVLQFIEANNLMGKGLGYVDIHLSASAVLSGVPIWTLDKSLANIIEKLNIGYPAP
;
A
#
# COMPACT_ATOMS: atom_id res chain seq x y z
N MET A 1 -0.22 -9.97 -5.14
CA MET A 1 -1.04 -9.86 -3.91
C MET A 1 -1.81 -8.54 -3.96
N CYS A 2 -2.86 -8.37 -3.18
CA CYS A 2 -3.68 -7.16 -3.14
C CYS A 2 -3.93 -6.72 -1.68
N HIS A 3 -4.38 -5.48 -1.49
CA HIS A 3 -4.72 -4.93 -0.19
C HIS A 3 -6.13 -4.31 -0.24
N PRO A 4 -6.98 -4.46 0.81
CA PRO A 4 -8.34 -3.90 0.81
C PRO A 4 -8.43 -2.42 0.42
N PHE A 5 -7.48 -1.59 0.89
CA PHE A 5 -7.46 -0.17 0.55
C PHE A 5 -7.19 0.12 -0.92
N ILE A 6 -6.44 -0.72 -1.64
CA ILE A 6 -6.28 -0.55 -3.11
C ILE A 6 -7.63 -0.76 -3.80
N VAL A 7 -8.39 -1.78 -3.37
CA VAL A 7 -9.74 -2.04 -3.87
C VAL A 7 -10.65 -0.85 -3.54
N GLY A 8 -10.57 -0.32 -2.31
CA GLY A 8 -11.32 0.84 -1.86
C GLY A 8 -11.04 2.10 -2.67
N GLU A 9 -9.77 2.45 -2.88
CA GLU A 9 -9.38 3.62 -3.68
C GLU A 9 -9.86 3.50 -5.13
N LEU A 10 -9.68 2.34 -5.76
CA LEU A 10 -10.18 2.09 -7.12
C LEU A 10 -11.72 2.12 -7.19
N ALA A 11 -12.40 1.69 -6.13
CA ALA A 11 -13.85 1.72 -6.05
C ALA A 11 -14.42 3.15 -5.91
N CYS A 12 -13.66 4.06 -5.29
CA CYS A 12 -13.94 5.50 -5.20
C CYS A 12 -13.67 6.23 -6.52
N GLY A 13 -12.72 5.74 -7.32
CA GLY A 13 -12.36 6.31 -8.61
C GLY A 13 -13.36 6.00 -9.73
N ASN A 14 -13.15 6.67 -10.88
CA ASN A 14 -13.90 6.39 -12.11
C ASN A 14 -13.08 5.48 -13.03
N ILE A 15 -13.36 4.18 -12.97
CA ILE A 15 -12.70 3.15 -13.80
C ILE A 15 -13.69 2.49 -14.76
N LYS A 16 -13.27 2.26 -16.01
CA LYS A 16 -14.05 1.47 -16.98
C LYS A 16 -14.16 0.02 -16.50
N ASN A 17 -15.26 -0.66 -16.82
CA ASN A 17 -15.52 -2.05 -16.40
C ASN A 17 -15.40 -2.27 -14.87
N ARG A 18 -15.79 -1.26 -14.08
CA ARG A 18 -15.68 -1.20 -12.62
C ARG A 18 -16.03 -2.50 -11.92
N THR A 19 -17.22 -3.05 -12.19
CA THR A 19 -17.69 -4.29 -11.53
C THR A 19 -16.75 -5.46 -11.78
N THR A 20 -16.32 -5.65 -13.03
CA THR A 20 -15.40 -6.73 -13.39
C THR A 20 -14.04 -6.54 -12.73
N ILE A 21 -13.46 -5.34 -12.80
CA ILE A 21 -12.13 -5.06 -12.22
C ILE A 21 -12.14 -5.28 -10.71
N LEU A 22 -13.10 -4.70 -9.99
CA LEU A 22 -13.18 -4.85 -8.54
C LEU A 22 -13.43 -6.31 -8.12
N SER A 23 -14.21 -7.07 -8.90
CA SER A 23 -14.43 -8.50 -8.63
C SER A 23 -13.14 -9.30 -8.82
N LEU A 24 -12.38 -9.04 -9.89
CA LEU A 24 -11.12 -9.72 -10.15
C LEU A 24 -10.05 -9.39 -9.10
N LEU A 25 -9.97 -8.13 -8.65
CA LEU A 25 -9.01 -7.72 -7.61
C LEU A 25 -9.29 -8.42 -6.27
N GLN A 26 -10.57 -8.61 -5.92
CA GLN A 26 -10.96 -9.31 -4.70
C GLN A 26 -10.65 -10.82 -4.73
N LEU A 27 -10.37 -11.39 -5.90
CA LEU A 27 -9.93 -12.79 -6.03
C LEU A 27 -8.41 -12.94 -5.85
N LEU A 28 -7.65 -11.85 -5.81
CA LEU A 28 -6.21 -11.91 -5.57
C LEU A 28 -5.92 -12.27 -4.10
N PRO A 29 -4.80 -12.96 -3.81
CA PRO A 29 -4.35 -13.16 -2.44
C PRO A 29 -4.18 -11.81 -1.73
N MET A 30 -4.83 -11.67 -0.58
CA MET A 30 -4.78 -10.45 0.22
C MET A 30 -3.57 -10.47 1.16
N VAL A 31 -2.88 -9.34 1.28
CA VAL A 31 -1.83 -9.15 2.29
C VAL A 31 -2.46 -8.98 3.67
N VAL A 32 -1.68 -9.21 4.73
CA VAL A 32 -2.13 -8.94 6.11
C VAL A 32 -2.32 -7.44 6.26
N GLN A 33 -3.51 -7.04 6.70
CA GLN A 33 -3.79 -5.66 7.09
C GLN A 33 -3.16 -5.42 8.46
N VAL A 34 -2.31 -4.41 8.54
CA VAL A 34 -1.79 -3.90 9.81
C VAL A 34 -2.91 -3.22 10.60
N GLU A 35 -2.92 -3.35 11.92
CA GLU A 35 -3.94 -2.69 12.74
C GLU A 35 -3.70 -1.18 12.80
N ASN A 36 -4.76 -0.39 12.96
CA ASN A 36 -4.66 1.07 12.92
C ASN A 36 -3.67 1.62 13.96
N GLU A 37 -3.60 1.02 15.15
CA GLU A 37 -2.64 1.41 16.20
C GLU A 37 -1.20 1.11 15.79
N GLU A 38 -0.95 -0.04 15.17
CA GLU A 38 0.36 -0.43 14.65
C GLU A 38 0.81 0.50 13.51
N VAL A 39 -0.12 1.02 12.70
CA VAL A 39 0.19 2.05 11.69
C VAL A 39 0.74 3.32 12.33
N LEU A 40 0.13 3.79 13.43
CA LEU A 40 0.60 5.00 14.11
C LEU A 40 1.99 4.79 14.71
N GLN A 41 2.24 3.62 15.30
CA GLN A 41 3.58 3.25 15.79
C GLN A 41 4.59 3.17 14.63
N PHE A 42 4.18 2.63 13.48
CA PHE A 42 5.01 2.54 12.28
C PHE A 42 5.41 3.91 11.73
N ILE A 43 4.49 4.89 11.78
CA ILE A 43 4.75 6.29 11.39
C ILE A 43 5.86 6.88 12.24
N GLU A 44 5.73 6.78 13.56
CA GLU A 44 6.70 7.31 14.52
C GLU A 44 8.05 6.62 14.38
N ALA A 45 8.06 5.29 14.35
CA ALA A 45 9.29 4.48 14.27
C ALA A 45 10.12 4.80 13.01
N ASN A 46 9.46 5.12 11.90
CA ASN A 46 10.12 5.38 10.61
C ASN A 46 10.24 6.87 10.26
N ASN A 47 9.76 7.77 11.13
CA ASN A 47 9.71 9.21 10.91
C ASN A 47 9.05 9.58 9.57
N LEU A 48 7.84 9.07 9.33
CA LEU A 48 7.12 9.20 8.05
C LEU A 48 6.27 10.48 7.97
N MET A 49 6.23 11.27 9.03
CA MET A 49 5.49 12.53 9.09
C MET A 49 6.07 13.56 8.09
N GLY A 50 5.18 14.29 7.41
CA GLY A 50 5.57 15.36 6.48
C GLY A 50 6.28 14.89 5.20
N LYS A 51 6.17 13.60 4.84
CA LYS A 51 6.81 13.02 3.64
C LYS A 51 5.96 13.05 2.37
N GLY A 52 4.80 13.70 2.41
CA GLY A 52 3.88 13.77 1.27
C GLY A 52 3.15 12.46 0.97
N LEU A 53 3.08 11.54 1.94
CA LEU A 53 2.29 10.31 1.86
C LEU A 53 0.93 10.49 2.52
N GLY A 54 -0.09 9.88 1.91
CA GLY A 54 -1.39 9.70 2.54
C GLY A 54 -1.38 8.58 3.58
N TYR A 55 -2.40 8.55 4.44
CA TYR A 55 -2.54 7.47 5.44
C TYR A 55 -2.65 6.09 4.78
N VAL A 56 -3.31 6.01 3.61
CA VAL A 56 -3.42 4.77 2.83
C VAL A 56 -2.03 4.29 2.38
N ASP A 57 -1.18 5.16 1.84
CA ASP A 57 0.19 4.82 1.42
C ASP A 57 1.03 4.24 2.57
N ILE A 58 0.88 4.83 3.75
CA ILE A 58 1.56 4.38 4.97
C ILE A 58 1.03 3.02 5.39
N HIS A 59 -0.29 2.83 5.39
CA HIS A 59 -0.90 1.56 5.72
C HIS A 59 -0.48 0.45 4.75
N LEU A 60 -0.38 0.75 3.45
CA LEU A 60 0.13 -0.18 2.44
C LEU A 60 1.60 -0.54 2.73
N SER A 61 2.43 0.45 3.03
CA SER A 61 3.85 0.25 3.36
C SER A 61 4.03 -0.64 4.60
N ALA A 62 3.29 -0.35 5.67
CA ALA A 62 3.32 -1.13 6.90
C ALA A 62 2.83 -2.58 6.69
N SER A 63 1.73 -2.76 5.95
CA SER A 63 1.19 -4.09 5.60
C SER A 63 2.17 -4.90 4.73
N ALA A 64 2.90 -4.23 3.84
CA ALA A 64 3.91 -4.84 3.01
C ALA A 64 5.14 -5.30 3.82
N VAL A 65 5.61 -4.47 4.74
CA VAL A 65 6.67 -4.84 5.71
C VAL A 65 6.23 -6.06 6.52
N LEU A 66 5.03 -6.02 7.09
CA LEU A 66 4.49 -7.11 7.91
C LEU A 66 4.35 -8.42 7.13
N SER A 67 3.91 -8.33 5.87
CA SER A 67 3.71 -9.50 5.02
C SER A 67 4.98 -9.97 4.30
N GLY A 68 6.07 -9.22 4.37
CA GLY A 68 7.33 -9.52 3.65
C GLY A 68 7.18 -9.47 2.14
N VAL A 69 6.36 -8.55 1.62
CA VAL A 69 6.06 -8.45 0.18
C VAL A 69 6.55 -7.13 -0.39
N PRO A 70 7.09 -7.12 -1.62
CA PRO A 70 7.50 -5.88 -2.25
C PRO A 70 6.30 -5.06 -2.74
N ILE A 71 6.46 -3.74 -2.75
CA ILE A 71 5.56 -2.78 -3.37
C ILE A 71 6.17 -2.29 -4.68
N TRP A 72 5.35 -2.22 -5.72
CA TRP A 72 5.66 -1.46 -6.93
C TRP A 72 4.76 -0.24 -6.98
N THR A 73 5.31 0.92 -7.35
CA THR A 73 4.57 2.18 -7.45
C THR A 73 5.14 3.06 -8.55
N LEU A 74 4.28 3.89 -9.15
CA LEU A 74 4.66 5.02 -10.01
C LEU A 74 4.68 6.35 -9.25
N ASP A 75 4.21 6.37 -8.00
CA ASP A 75 4.23 7.56 -7.16
C ASP A 75 5.64 7.79 -6.61
N LYS A 76 6.19 8.98 -6.84
CA LYS A 76 7.57 9.32 -6.45
C LYS A 76 7.74 9.43 -4.93
N SER A 77 6.75 9.96 -4.23
CA SER A 77 6.80 10.10 -2.77
C SER A 77 6.80 8.72 -2.12
N LEU A 78 5.94 7.81 -2.61
CA LEU A 78 5.89 6.43 -2.13
C LEU A 78 7.15 5.66 -2.53
N ALA A 79 7.66 5.82 -3.75
CA ALA A 79 8.89 5.18 -4.22
C ALA A 79 10.08 5.45 -3.28
N ASN A 80 10.28 6.71 -2.89
CA ASN A 80 11.34 7.09 -1.96
C ASN A 80 11.22 6.39 -0.59
N ILE A 81 9.99 6.16 -0.13
CA ILE A 81 9.73 5.57 1.19
C ILE A 81 9.87 4.05 1.14
N ILE A 82 9.36 3.39 0.11
CA ILE A 82 9.53 1.94 -0.04
C ILE A 82 10.99 1.55 -0.29
N GLU A 83 11.77 2.41 -0.94
CA GLU A 83 13.23 2.24 -1.07
C GLU A 83 13.92 2.35 0.29
N LYS A 84 13.61 3.39 1.07
CA LYS A 84 14.13 3.55 2.45
C LYS A 84 13.80 2.37 3.35
N LEU A 85 12.59 1.81 3.20
CA LEU A 85 12.10 0.67 3.96
C LEU A 85 12.59 -0.68 3.40
N ASN A 86 13.30 -0.67 2.27
CA ASN A 86 13.77 -1.86 1.57
C ASN A 86 12.66 -2.86 1.19
N ILE A 87 11.49 -2.31 0.84
CA ILE A 87 10.30 -3.04 0.39
C ILE A 87 9.92 -2.68 -1.06
N GLY A 88 10.80 -2.01 -1.80
CA GLY A 88 10.60 -1.74 -3.22
C GLY A 88 10.65 -3.04 -4.03
N TYR A 89 9.82 -3.14 -5.05
CA TYR A 89 9.92 -4.23 -6.03
C TYR A 89 11.30 -4.17 -6.71
N PRO A 90 12.05 -5.29 -6.74
CA PRO A 90 13.39 -5.29 -7.28
C PRO A 90 13.36 -4.84 -8.74
N ALA A 91 14.30 -3.98 -9.12
CA ALA A 91 14.52 -3.68 -10.53
C ALA A 91 14.84 -5.00 -11.27
N PRO A 92 14.31 -5.17 -12.49
CA PRO A 92 14.61 -6.34 -13.31
C PRO A 92 16.11 -6.48 -13.63
#